data_AF-A0A561SL71-F1
#
_entry.id   AF-A0A561SL71-F1
#
_cell.length_a   1.000
_cell.length_b   1.000
_cell.length_c   1.000
_cell.angle_alpha   90.00
_cell.angle_beta   90.00
_cell.angle_gamma   90.00
#
_symmetry.space_group_name_H-M   'P 1'
#
loop_
_entity.id
_entity.type
_entity.pdbx_description
1 polymer ?
#
loop_
_entity_poly.entity_id
_entity_poly.type
_entity_poly.pdbx_seq_one_letter_code
_entity_poly.pdbx_strand_id
1 'polypeptide(L)'
;MSRPGSPMDEPGRLLTGRSLRRERRTDVVTYRVRVDLTGTKPPLWRRLELASDMHLDELHDVLQIAFGWTDSHLHRFSAGPSTYDPDTEHYLSPFEVEEGERGTPESEVRIDEVLADVGDTLYYVYDFGDDWLHSLKLEAVLPRDDTAPRAACTAGRRPGPPEDCGGVPGYELFDAATDPTHPHHSAARAEIIHTYGSDLDVERLAPTPFAIDEINEALAGLPARSTGRLPGPLADLVHVMRDSGEQIRLRKLIDAAALDEPTVIDADTAARMVRPYTWLLDRVGDDGITLTGAGYLPPVHVEAAVAELGMAKDGIGKLNRENHAMPVLSLRESAQKLGLLRKHGGKLQLTARGRRLLADPVALWWHVAERTPLGSREGIESQAGVVLLIAVAAGAMEHVDAIITRTLTAIGWVRGDGEPLTEFDAANAAWDTRAVLRRLDALTGDSSDERSTPDGVTFARAALRTWP
;
A
#
# COMPACT_ATOMS: atom_id res chain seq x y z
N MET A 1 -34.00 -17.08 41.21
CA MET A 1 -32.68 -17.42 41.77
C MET A 1 -31.66 -16.66 40.95
N SER A 2 -31.22 -15.52 41.47
CA SER A 2 -30.44 -14.51 40.74
C SER A 2 -29.01 -14.49 41.28
N ARG A 3 -28.04 -14.39 40.37
CA ARG A 3 -26.59 -14.35 40.67
C ARG A 3 -26.24 -13.16 41.58
N PRO A 4 -25.32 -13.31 42.55
CA PRO A 4 -24.70 -12.16 43.19
C PRO A 4 -23.68 -11.53 42.22
N GLY A 5 -23.74 -10.20 42.07
CA GLY A 5 -22.97 -9.43 41.11
C GLY A 5 -21.48 -9.38 41.41
N SER A 6 -20.68 -9.42 40.34
CA SER A 6 -19.29 -9.01 40.33
C SER A 6 -19.18 -7.52 40.68
N PRO A 7 -18.20 -7.10 41.51
CA PRO A 7 -17.97 -5.68 41.74
C PRO A 7 -17.29 -5.09 40.49
N MET A 8 -18.06 -4.31 39.74
CA MET A 8 -17.54 -3.26 38.85
C MET A 8 -17.16 -2.04 39.71
N ASP A 9 -16.07 -1.40 39.30
CA ASP A 9 -15.53 -0.10 39.72
C ASP A 9 -14.85 0.02 41.10
N GLU A 10 -13.52 -0.16 41.10
CA GLU A 10 -12.65 0.84 41.73
C GLU A 10 -12.04 1.75 40.65
N PRO A 11 -12.38 3.04 40.62
CA PRO A 11 -11.68 4.03 39.81
C PRO A 11 -10.40 4.48 40.54
N GLY A 12 -9.24 4.27 39.90
CA GLY A 12 -8.02 4.99 40.23
C GLY A 12 -6.98 4.22 41.05
N ARG A 13 -6.27 3.30 40.40
CA ARG A 13 -4.82 3.28 40.56
C ARG A 13 -4.22 4.16 39.48
N LEU A 14 -3.86 5.38 39.86
CA LEU A 14 -2.84 6.14 39.15
C LEU A 14 -1.62 5.22 39.05
N LEU A 15 -1.20 4.84 37.84
CA LEU A 15 0.18 4.41 37.63
C LEU A 15 1.05 5.60 38.02
N THR A 16 1.48 5.59 39.27
CA THR A 16 2.41 6.54 39.89
C THR A 16 3.84 6.16 39.53
N GLY A 17 4.04 5.51 38.38
CA GLY A 17 5.34 5.29 37.78
C GLY A 17 5.79 6.61 37.18
N ARG A 18 6.88 7.16 37.70
CA ARG A 18 7.65 8.20 37.00
C ARG A 18 7.93 7.68 35.59
N SER A 19 7.66 8.46 34.55
CA SER A 19 8.02 8.07 33.18
C SER A 19 9.50 7.71 33.14
N LEU A 20 9.80 6.58 32.49
CA LEU A 20 11.14 6.06 32.25
C LEU A 20 11.84 6.81 31.11
N ARG A 21 11.11 7.67 30.40
CA ARG A 21 11.65 8.61 29.42
C ARG A 21 12.60 9.61 30.06
N ARG A 22 13.71 9.88 29.38
CA ARG A 22 14.73 10.86 29.73
C ARG A 22 14.60 12.09 28.83
N GLU A 23 15.29 13.16 29.20
CA GLU A 23 15.26 14.42 28.43
C GLU A 23 15.81 14.19 27.01
N ARG A 24 15.13 14.76 26.02
CA ARG A 24 15.58 14.72 24.63
C ARG A 24 16.96 15.35 24.49
N ARG A 25 17.76 14.81 23.58
CA ARG A 25 19.05 15.40 23.26
C ARG A 25 18.85 16.70 22.49
N THR A 26 19.70 17.69 22.79
CA THR A 26 19.74 18.95 22.04
C THR A 26 20.37 18.79 20.67
N ASP A 27 21.35 17.89 20.55
CA ASP A 27 22.03 17.58 19.30
C ASP A 27 21.62 16.20 18.78
N VAL A 28 21.39 16.11 17.47
CA VAL A 28 21.11 14.84 16.80
C VAL A 28 22.42 14.09 16.57
N VAL A 29 22.49 12.86 17.04
CA VAL A 29 23.66 11.99 16.95
C VAL A 29 23.28 10.67 16.27
N THR A 30 24.26 9.86 15.89
CA THR A 30 24.02 8.53 15.32
C THR A 30 24.09 7.49 16.43
N TYR A 31 23.00 6.78 16.66
CA TYR A 31 22.91 5.65 17.58
C TYR A 31 23.25 4.37 16.85
N ARG A 32 24.25 3.63 17.33
CA ARG A 32 24.48 2.25 16.91
C ARG A 32 23.71 1.32 17.84
N VAL A 33 22.67 0.70 17.31
CA VAL A 33 21.76 -0.18 18.06
C VAL A 33 21.89 -1.60 17.54
N ARG A 34 22.03 -2.57 18.43
CA ARG A 34 21.91 -3.99 18.11
C ARG A 34 20.50 -4.45 18.44
N VAL A 35 19.82 -5.03 17.46
CA VAL A 35 18.49 -5.60 17.59
C VAL A 35 18.60 -7.12 17.51
N ASP A 36 18.34 -7.81 18.61
CA ASP A 36 18.30 -9.27 18.67
C ASP A 36 16.83 -9.74 18.72
N LEU A 37 16.47 -10.71 17.87
CA LEU A 37 15.19 -11.42 17.98
C LEU A 37 15.34 -12.54 19.00
N THR A 38 14.64 -12.39 20.12
CA THR A 38 14.81 -13.25 21.29
C THR A 38 14.30 -14.67 21.02
N GLY A 39 14.88 -15.66 21.71
CA GLY A 39 14.47 -17.07 21.57
C GLY A 39 15.13 -17.87 20.44
N THR A 40 15.72 -17.22 19.43
CA THR A 40 16.37 -17.92 18.30
C THR A 40 17.76 -18.48 18.60
N LYS A 41 18.09 -19.64 18.00
CA LYS A 41 19.41 -20.30 18.12
C LYS A 41 19.83 -20.98 16.80
N PRO A 42 20.92 -20.54 16.13
CA PRO A 42 21.83 -19.45 16.51
C PRO A 42 21.15 -18.06 16.56
N PRO A 43 21.76 -17.03 17.17
CA PRO A 43 21.12 -15.72 17.28
C PRO A 43 20.79 -15.10 15.92
N LEU A 44 19.55 -14.66 15.75
CA LEU A 44 19.05 -13.82 14.65
C LEU A 44 19.10 -12.35 15.11
N TRP A 45 19.83 -11.50 14.37
CA TRP A 45 20.01 -10.10 14.76
C TRP A 45 20.33 -9.15 13.61
N ARG A 46 20.15 -7.85 13.85
CA ARG A 46 20.54 -6.73 12.98
C ARG A 46 21.28 -5.67 13.80
N ARG A 47 22.23 -4.96 13.18
CA ARG A 47 22.87 -3.77 13.75
C ARG A 47 22.52 -2.58 12.89
N LEU A 48 21.90 -1.60 13.52
CA LEU A 48 21.36 -0.41 12.89
C LEU A 48 22.11 0.82 13.37
N GLU A 49 22.32 1.77 12.47
CA GLU A 49 22.73 3.13 12.76
C GLU A 49 21.53 4.05 12.53
N LEU A 50 21.07 4.70 13.59
CA LEU A 50 19.80 5.45 13.63
C LEU A 50 20.06 6.90 14.03
N ALA A 51 19.33 7.84 13.45
CA ALA A 51 19.30 9.21 13.96
C ALA A 51 18.65 9.22 15.36
N SER A 52 19.32 9.80 16.35
CA SER A 52 18.85 9.79 17.75
C SER A 52 17.50 10.47 17.96
N ASP A 53 17.06 11.30 17.00
CA ASP A 53 15.81 12.03 17.04
C ASP A 53 14.63 11.32 16.36
N MET A 54 14.83 10.07 15.94
CA MET A 54 13.80 9.20 15.38
C MET A 54 12.71 8.90 16.42
N HIS A 55 11.44 8.98 16.02
CA HIS A 55 10.30 8.58 16.83
C HIS A 55 10.10 7.06 16.78
N LEU A 56 9.34 6.50 17.72
CA LEU A 56 9.14 5.05 17.80
C LEU A 56 8.30 4.50 16.63
N ASP A 57 7.37 5.27 16.09
CA ASP A 57 6.66 4.94 14.84
C ASP A 57 7.60 4.88 13.63
N GLU A 58 8.54 5.83 13.50
CA GLU A 58 9.61 5.75 12.49
C GLU A 58 10.51 4.51 12.71
N LEU A 59 10.81 4.18 13.96
CA LEU A 59 11.62 3.00 14.31
C LEU A 59 10.90 1.69 13.97
N HIS A 60 9.58 1.63 14.12
CA HIS A 60 8.76 0.49 13.72
C HIS A 60 9.00 0.16 12.24
N ASP A 61 8.87 1.14 11.35
CA ASP A 61 9.12 0.96 9.91
C ASP A 61 10.54 0.43 9.62
N VAL A 62 11.54 0.95 10.34
CA VAL A 62 12.92 0.49 10.24
C VAL A 62 13.06 -0.98 10.66
N LEU A 63 12.39 -1.40 11.74
CA LEU A 63 12.42 -2.79 12.22
C LEU A 63 11.70 -3.73 11.25
N GLN A 64 10.54 -3.33 10.73
CA GLN A 64 9.80 -4.08 9.70
C GLN A 64 10.71 -4.38 8.51
N ILE A 65 11.38 -3.35 7.97
CA ILE A 65 12.31 -3.50 6.85
C ILE A 65 13.52 -4.37 7.23
N ALA A 66 14.13 -4.13 8.39
CA ALA A 66 15.36 -4.83 8.79
C ALA A 66 15.15 -6.33 9.00
N PHE A 67 13.94 -6.75 9.39
CA PHE A 67 13.59 -8.15 9.61
C PHE A 67 12.76 -8.76 8.46
N GLY A 68 12.38 -7.98 7.45
CA GLY A 68 11.66 -8.47 6.27
C GLY A 68 10.17 -8.70 6.51
N TRP A 69 9.58 -7.98 7.45
CA TRP A 69 8.16 -8.04 7.78
C TRP A 69 7.31 -7.03 7.03
N THR A 70 6.01 -7.23 7.17
CA THR A 70 4.97 -6.68 6.31
C THR A 70 4.05 -5.69 7.02
N ASP A 71 4.29 -5.42 8.30
CA ASP A 71 3.42 -4.62 9.17
C ASP A 71 1.95 -5.12 9.16
N SER A 72 1.77 -6.44 9.10
CA SER A 72 0.45 -7.10 9.05
C SER A 72 -0.19 -7.27 10.42
N HIS A 73 0.58 -7.13 11.49
CA HIS A 73 0.15 -7.40 12.85
C HIS A 73 0.38 -6.22 13.79
N LEU A 74 -0.32 -6.24 14.91
CA LEU A 74 -0.13 -5.25 15.97
C LEU A 74 1.28 -5.35 16.56
N HIS A 75 1.81 -4.21 16.99
CA HIS A 75 3.10 -4.11 17.66
C HIS A 75 3.01 -3.26 18.92
N ARG A 76 4.08 -3.31 19.72
CA ARG A 76 4.25 -2.44 20.88
C ARG A 76 5.70 -2.23 21.25
N PHE A 77 6.07 -0.99 21.56
CA PHE A 77 7.34 -0.67 22.21
C PHE A 77 7.20 -0.61 23.72
N SER A 78 8.29 -0.95 24.42
CA SER A 78 8.33 -0.84 25.88
C SER A 78 9.73 -0.62 26.43
N ALA A 79 9.84 0.21 27.46
CA ALA A 79 11.08 0.51 28.16
C ALA A 79 10.96 0.09 29.62
N GLY A 80 11.96 -0.60 30.16
CA GLY A 80 11.92 -1.13 31.53
C GLY A 80 12.85 -2.33 31.72
N PRO A 81 12.69 -3.10 32.81
CA PRO A 81 13.50 -4.29 33.08
C PRO A 81 13.29 -5.43 32.08
N SER A 82 12.05 -5.62 31.61
CA SER A 82 11.67 -6.58 30.55
C SER A 82 10.25 -6.30 30.05
N THR A 83 9.89 -6.79 28.86
CA THR A 83 8.58 -6.55 28.23
C THR A 83 7.36 -6.79 29.12
N TYR A 84 7.37 -7.84 29.96
CA TYR A 84 6.23 -8.22 30.79
C TYR A 84 6.42 -7.87 32.28
N ASP A 85 7.41 -7.03 32.60
CA ASP A 85 7.63 -6.57 33.97
C ASP A 85 6.57 -5.51 34.37
N PRO A 86 5.99 -5.55 35.58
CA PRO A 86 5.03 -4.55 36.03
C PRO A 86 5.56 -3.11 36.06
N ASP A 87 6.89 -2.93 36.16
CA ASP A 87 7.55 -1.63 36.18
C ASP A 87 7.92 -1.13 34.77
N THR A 88 7.51 -1.82 33.71
CA THR A 88 7.76 -1.45 32.31
C THR A 88 6.74 -0.44 31.80
N GLU A 89 7.24 0.62 31.17
CA GLU A 89 6.42 1.61 30.48
C GLU A 89 6.16 1.14 29.05
N HIS A 90 4.89 1.11 28.66
CA HIS A 90 4.44 0.78 27.30
C HIS A 90 4.12 2.05 26.51
N TYR A 91 4.50 2.05 25.24
CA TYR A 91 4.18 3.13 24.30
C TYR A 91 3.13 2.64 23.33
N LEU A 92 2.05 3.41 23.18
CA LEU A 92 0.85 2.99 22.50
C LEU A 92 1.03 3.08 20.98
N SER A 93 0.76 1.97 20.29
CA SER A 93 0.56 1.93 18.85
C SER A 93 -0.70 2.72 18.45
N PRO A 94 -0.85 3.12 17.17
CA PRO A 94 -2.04 3.82 16.69
C PRO A 94 -3.35 3.08 16.99
N PHE A 95 -3.36 1.75 16.88
CA PHE A 95 -4.53 0.92 17.19
C PHE A 95 -4.95 1.05 18.66
N GLU A 96 -3.99 1.00 19.58
CA GLU A 96 -4.29 1.13 21.01
C GLU A 96 -4.82 2.53 21.36
N VAL A 97 -4.30 3.57 20.72
CA VAL A 97 -4.83 4.94 20.86
C VAL A 97 -6.27 5.03 20.35
N GLU A 98 -6.58 4.43 19.20
CA GLU A 98 -7.93 4.38 18.62
C GLU A 98 -8.93 3.64 19.52
N GLU A 99 -8.50 2.54 20.16
CA GLU A 99 -9.30 1.79 21.14
C GLU A 99 -9.44 2.51 22.49
N GLY A 100 -8.82 3.69 22.65
CA GLY A 100 -8.94 4.53 23.84
C GLY A 100 -8.09 4.07 25.02
N GLU A 101 -7.04 3.29 24.77
CA GLU A 101 -6.05 2.93 25.79
C GLU A 101 -5.38 4.20 26.35
N ARG A 102 -5.01 4.15 27.63
CA ARG A 102 -4.36 5.28 28.30
C ARG A 102 -2.86 5.06 28.37
N GLY A 103 -2.09 5.96 27.76
CA GLY A 103 -0.64 5.88 27.69
C GLY A 103 -0.06 6.98 26.80
N THR A 104 1.25 6.93 26.58
CA THR A 104 1.92 7.85 25.64
C THR A 104 1.94 7.22 24.25
N PRO A 105 1.41 7.90 23.20
CA PRO A 105 1.52 7.42 21.83
C PRO A 105 2.99 7.26 21.41
N GLU A 106 3.30 6.21 20.66
CA GLU A 106 4.66 5.94 20.19
C GLU A 106 5.20 7.05 19.27
N SER A 107 4.33 7.70 18.49
CA SER A 107 4.64 8.84 17.62
C SER A 107 5.03 10.12 18.37
N GLU A 108 4.83 10.15 19.70
CA GLU A 108 5.26 11.26 20.56
C GLU A 108 6.58 10.99 21.29
N VAL A 109 7.16 9.80 21.15
CA VAL A 109 8.36 9.36 21.88
C VAL A 109 9.52 9.18 20.93
N ARG A 110 10.66 9.81 21.24
CA ARG A 110 11.92 9.63 20.50
C ARG A 110 12.79 8.54 21.07
N ILE A 111 13.62 7.91 20.21
CA ILE A 111 14.56 6.87 20.64
C ILE A 111 15.57 7.40 21.66
N ASP A 112 15.94 8.69 21.63
CA ASP A 112 16.84 9.27 22.62
C ASP A 112 16.22 9.53 24.00
N GLU A 113 14.89 9.51 24.10
CA GLU A 113 14.20 9.52 25.39
C GLU A 113 14.29 8.16 26.10
N VAL A 114 14.39 7.06 25.35
CA VAL A 114 14.28 5.69 25.87
C VAL A 114 15.59 4.87 25.78
N LEU A 115 16.51 5.29 24.92
CA LEU A 115 17.87 4.78 24.78
C LEU A 115 18.85 5.95 24.99
N ALA A 116 18.95 6.50 26.20
CA ALA A 116 19.75 7.71 26.41
C ALA A 116 21.24 7.41 26.62
N ASP A 117 21.56 6.28 27.24
CA ASP A 117 22.91 5.88 27.66
C ASP A 117 23.30 4.54 27.02
N VAL A 118 24.58 4.38 26.67
CA VAL A 118 25.12 3.13 26.13
C VAL A 118 24.86 1.98 27.12
N GLY A 119 24.24 0.91 26.63
CA GLY A 119 23.80 -0.22 27.43
C GLY A 119 22.30 -0.24 27.72
N ASP A 120 21.59 0.88 27.54
CA ASP A 120 20.13 0.91 27.61
C ASP A 120 19.51 -0.08 26.62
N THR A 121 18.36 -0.61 26.99
CA THR A 121 17.60 -1.56 26.18
C THR A 121 16.15 -1.11 26.06
N LEU A 122 15.65 -1.11 24.82
CA LEU A 122 14.26 -0.94 24.46
C LEU A 122 13.74 -2.29 23.95
N TYR A 123 12.49 -2.61 24.24
CA TYR A 123 11.85 -3.83 23.75
C TYR A 123 10.79 -3.49 22.71
N TYR A 124 10.66 -4.37 21.72
CA TYR A 124 9.67 -4.27 20.66
C TYR A 124 9.05 -5.65 20.44
N VAL A 125 7.73 -5.74 20.60
CA VAL A 125 6.95 -6.94 20.27
C VAL A 125 6.21 -6.67 18.97
N TYR A 126 6.34 -7.59 18.03
CA TYR A 126 5.55 -7.62 16.80
C TYR A 126 4.74 -8.90 16.74
N ASP A 127 3.50 -8.79 16.29
CA ASP A 127 2.49 -9.85 16.30
C ASP A 127 2.22 -10.43 17.70
N PHE A 128 1.12 -10.01 18.31
CA PHE A 128 0.70 -10.55 19.62
C PHE A 128 0.26 -12.02 19.55
N GLY A 129 0.08 -12.59 18.35
CA GLY A 129 -0.14 -14.02 18.15
C GLY A 129 1.16 -14.82 18.26
N ASP A 130 2.13 -14.50 17.40
CA ASP A 130 3.42 -15.20 17.32
C ASP A 130 4.48 -14.72 18.34
N ASP A 131 4.26 -13.57 18.97
CA ASP A 131 5.04 -12.97 20.04
C ASP A 131 6.52 -12.73 19.66
N TRP A 132 6.75 -12.06 18.52
CA TRP A 132 8.11 -11.73 18.06
C TRP A 132 8.75 -10.64 18.92
N LEU A 133 9.40 -11.07 20.00
CA LEU A 133 10.07 -10.18 20.93
C LEU A 133 11.50 -9.82 20.49
N HIS A 134 11.77 -8.52 20.40
CA HIS A 134 13.09 -7.95 20.12
C HIS A 134 13.63 -7.21 21.33
N SER A 135 14.94 -7.33 21.51
CA SER A 135 15.71 -6.45 22.39
C SER A 135 16.60 -5.53 21.56
N LEU A 136 16.39 -4.23 21.69
CA LEU A 136 17.15 -3.17 21.03
C LEU A 136 18.11 -2.55 22.03
N LYS A 137 19.40 -2.87 21.91
CA LYS A 137 20.44 -2.39 22.82
C LYS A 137 21.28 -1.30 22.18
N LEU A 138 21.41 -0.15 22.85
CA LEU A 138 22.31 0.91 22.43
C LEU A 138 23.77 0.51 22.67
N GLU A 139 24.52 0.25 21.61
CA GLU A 139 25.93 -0.17 21.67
C GLU A 139 26.89 1.03 21.66
N ALA A 140 26.56 2.11 20.94
CA ALA A 140 27.38 3.31 20.86
C ALA A 140 26.58 4.56 20.46
N VAL A 141 27.06 5.72 20.90
CA VAL A 141 26.61 7.04 20.45
C VAL A 141 27.75 7.69 19.67
N LEU A 142 27.51 8.01 18.40
CA LEU A 142 28.52 8.47 17.45
C LEU A 142 28.18 9.88 16.94
N PRO A 143 29.18 10.70 16.57
CA PRO A 143 28.93 11.94 15.84
C PRO A 143 28.12 11.67 14.58
N ARG A 144 27.20 12.58 14.26
CA ARG A 144 26.36 12.51 13.06
C ARG A 144 26.78 13.59 12.07
N ASP A 145 26.88 13.20 10.81
CA ASP A 145 27.04 14.12 9.68
C ASP A 145 25.66 14.47 9.11
N ASP A 146 25.48 15.72 8.65
CA ASP A 146 24.19 16.20 8.14
C ASP A 146 23.74 15.45 6.87
N THR A 147 24.65 14.79 6.15
CA THR A 147 24.34 13.98 4.96
C THR A 147 24.06 12.50 5.28
N ALA A 148 24.24 12.08 6.54
CA ALA A 148 24.01 10.69 6.92
C ALA A 148 22.52 10.32 6.81
N PRO A 149 22.19 9.09 6.36
CA PRO A 149 20.80 8.63 6.35
C PRO A 149 20.22 8.60 7.77
N ARG A 150 18.88 8.62 7.89
CA ARG A 150 18.20 8.49 9.20
C ARG A 150 18.31 7.08 9.76
N ALA A 151 18.36 6.06 8.91
CA ALA A 151 18.58 4.67 9.28
C ALA A 151 19.52 3.98 8.29
N ALA A 152 20.40 3.12 8.79
CA ALA A 152 21.20 2.21 7.98
C ALA A 152 21.45 0.89 8.72
N CYS A 153 21.33 -0.24 8.05
CA CYS A 153 21.81 -1.52 8.53
C CYS A 153 23.31 -1.68 8.22
N THR A 154 24.13 -1.97 9.23
CA THR A 154 25.59 -2.08 9.10
C THR A 154 26.10 -3.51 9.27
N ALA A 155 25.30 -4.39 9.87
CA ALA A 155 25.58 -5.81 9.97
C ALA A 155 24.32 -6.59 10.37
N GLY A 156 24.33 -7.90 10.19
CA GLY A 156 23.26 -8.78 10.65
C GLY A 156 23.63 -10.24 10.51
N ARG A 157 22.76 -11.12 11.00
CA ARG A 157 22.90 -12.56 10.88
C ARG A 157 21.53 -13.22 10.83
N ARG A 158 21.46 -14.31 10.06
CA ARG A 158 20.29 -15.17 9.81
C ARG A 158 19.18 -14.47 9.02
N PRO A 159 18.42 -15.23 8.20
CA PRO A 159 17.24 -14.70 7.53
C PRO A 159 16.19 -14.26 8.55
N GLY A 160 15.35 -13.31 8.17
CA GLY A 160 14.22 -12.83 8.97
C GLY A 160 13.05 -13.83 8.98
N PRO A 161 12.24 -13.88 10.05
CA PRO A 161 11.12 -14.81 10.10
C PRO A 161 10.02 -14.46 9.08
N PRO A 162 9.40 -15.47 8.44
CA PRO A 162 8.19 -15.23 7.66
C PRO A 162 7.02 -14.84 8.57
N GLU A 163 6.08 -14.08 8.02
CA GLU A 163 4.78 -13.81 8.68
C GLU A 163 4.01 -15.10 8.92
N ASP A 164 3.20 -15.12 9.99
CA ASP A 164 2.29 -16.21 10.35
C ASP A 164 2.96 -17.61 10.44
N CYS A 165 4.28 -17.65 10.71
CA CYS A 165 5.00 -18.92 10.73
C CYS A 165 4.85 -19.68 12.05
N GLY A 166 4.23 -19.08 13.08
CA GLY A 166 3.98 -19.71 14.38
C GLY A 166 5.07 -19.41 15.40
N GLY A 167 5.58 -18.19 15.38
CA GLY A 167 6.60 -17.70 16.31
C GLY A 167 7.95 -18.42 16.15
N VAL A 168 8.83 -18.24 17.13
CA VAL A 168 10.20 -18.81 17.12
C VAL A 168 10.24 -20.31 16.80
N PRO A 169 9.37 -21.18 17.36
CA PRO A 169 9.38 -22.60 17.03
C PRO A 169 9.11 -22.86 15.54
N GLY A 170 8.14 -22.15 14.97
CA GLY A 170 7.80 -22.23 13.56
C GLY A 170 8.93 -21.76 12.67
N TYR A 171 9.52 -20.60 12.97
CA TYR A 171 10.68 -20.09 12.24
C TYR A 171 11.86 -21.06 12.21
N GLU A 172 12.26 -21.63 13.36
CA GLU A 172 13.38 -22.59 13.40
C GLU A 172 13.08 -23.85 12.57
N LEU A 173 11.80 -24.26 12.51
CA LEU A 173 11.35 -25.37 11.68
C LEU A 173 11.44 -25.03 10.18
N PHE A 174 10.93 -23.87 9.76
CA PHE A 174 10.92 -23.46 8.35
C PHE A 174 12.32 -23.10 7.83
N ASP A 175 13.16 -22.45 8.64
CA ASP A 175 14.58 -22.19 8.32
C ASP A 175 15.33 -23.51 8.06
N ALA A 176 15.13 -24.50 8.93
CA ALA A 176 15.70 -25.83 8.72
C ALA A 176 15.13 -26.54 7.49
N ALA A 177 13.81 -26.43 7.24
CA ALA A 177 13.14 -27.15 6.16
C ALA A 177 13.40 -26.58 4.76
N THR A 178 13.77 -25.30 4.66
CA THR A 178 14.04 -24.60 3.40
C THR A 178 15.52 -24.50 3.04
N ASP A 179 16.44 -24.78 3.98
CA ASP A 179 17.87 -24.94 3.70
C ASP A 179 18.23 -26.43 3.54
N PRO A 180 18.51 -26.92 2.30
CA PRO A 180 18.89 -28.31 2.07
C PRO A 180 20.23 -28.70 2.71
N THR A 181 21.04 -27.72 3.10
CA THR A 181 22.33 -27.94 3.78
C THR A 181 22.19 -27.98 5.30
N HIS A 182 21.02 -27.64 5.84
CA HIS A 182 20.78 -27.62 7.27
C HIS A 182 20.83 -29.05 7.86
N PRO A 183 21.53 -29.27 9.00
CA PRO A 183 21.67 -30.61 9.60
C PRO A 183 20.35 -31.30 9.94
N HIS A 184 19.30 -30.51 10.19
CA HIS A 184 17.97 -30.98 10.54
C HIS A 184 16.96 -30.92 9.39
N HIS A 185 17.39 -30.63 8.16
CA HIS A 185 16.51 -30.43 7.00
C HIS A 185 15.46 -31.54 6.83
N SER A 186 15.90 -32.80 6.73
CA SER A 186 15.00 -33.94 6.53
C SER A 186 14.03 -34.15 7.70
N ALA A 187 14.46 -33.86 8.93
CA ALA A 187 13.62 -33.98 10.12
C ALA A 187 12.56 -32.86 10.15
N ALA A 188 12.96 -31.63 9.86
CA ALA A 188 12.08 -30.48 9.78
C ALA A 188 10.99 -30.66 8.71
N ARG A 189 11.36 -31.14 7.51
CA ARG A 189 10.36 -31.47 6.47
C ARG A 189 9.38 -32.55 6.90
N ALA A 190 9.84 -33.58 7.60
CA ALA A 190 8.97 -34.64 8.10
C ALA A 190 8.00 -34.13 9.17
N GLU A 191 8.48 -33.26 10.06
CA GLU A 191 7.66 -32.62 11.09
C GLU A 191 6.61 -31.67 10.49
N ILE A 192 6.98 -30.87 9.48
CA ILE A 192 6.02 -30.03 8.76
C ILE A 192 4.90 -30.88 8.15
N ILE A 193 5.24 -31.98 7.46
CA ILE A 193 4.25 -32.88 6.87
C ILE A 193 3.34 -33.49 7.95
N HIS A 194 3.90 -33.83 9.11
CA HIS A 194 3.12 -34.40 10.21
C HIS A 194 2.15 -33.39 10.84
N THR A 195 2.62 -32.16 11.07
CA THR A 195 1.89 -31.11 11.79
C THR A 195 0.88 -30.39 10.91
N TYR A 196 1.28 -30.04 9.68
CA TYR A 196 0.50 -29.21 8.76
C TYR A 196 -0.04 -29.96 7.54
N GLY A 197 0.37 -31.21 7.33
CA GLY A 197 -0.01 -32.02 6.18
C GLY A 197 0.95 -31.91 5.00
N SER A 198 0.84 -32.85 4.06
CA SER A 198 1.70 -32.92 2.86
C SER A 198 1.43 -31.81 1.84
N ASP A 199 0.29 -31.15 1.95
CA ASP A 199 -0.18 -30.17 0.96
C ASP A 199 0.32 -28.75 1.27
N LEU A 200 0.98 -28.54 2.41
CA LEU A 200 1.59 -27.26 2.75
C LEU A 200 2.76 -26.97 1.81
N ASP A 201 2.68 -25.84 1.11
CA ASP A 201 3.80 -25.29 0.36
C ASP A 201 4.82 -24.67 1.33
N VAL A 202 5.89 -25.42 1.61
CA VAL A 202 6.97 -25.02 2.53
C VAL A 202 7.71 -23.79 2.03
N GLU A 203 7.82 -23.61 0.72
CA GLU A 203 8.53 -22.47 0.13
C GLU A 203 7.77 -21.15 0.41
N ARG A 204 6.45 -21.22 0.60
CA ARG A 204 5.62 -20.07 0.98
C ARG A 204 5.96 -19.51 2.36
N LEU A 205 6.53 -20.33 3.24
CA LEU A 205 6.95 -19.95 4.59
C LEU A 205 8.48 -19.97 4.70
N ALA A 206 9.18 -19.77 3.57
CA ALA A 206 10.63 -19.62 3.59
C ALA A 206 11.03 -18.30 4.29
N PRO A 207 12.03 -18.33 5.17
CA PRO A 207 12.57 -17.12 5.79
C PRO A 207 13.13 -16.12 4.78
N THR A 208 12.99 -14.83 5.06
CA THR A 208 13.48 -13.74 4.21
C THR A 208 15.00 -13.64 4.29
N PRO A 209 15.77 -13.82 3.20
CA PRO A 209 17.22 -13.75 3.22
C PRO A 209 17.76 -12.44 3.80
N PHE A 210 18.85 -12.50 4.56
CA PHE A 210 19.52 -11.28 5.02
C PHE A 210 20.38 -10.68 3.90
N ALA A 211 19.88 -9.64 3.26
CA ALA A 211 20.57 -8.87 2.22
C ALA A 211 20.75 -7.42 2.67
N ILE A 212 21.94 -7.08 3.19
CA ILE A 212 22.22 -5.76 3.77
C ILE A 212 22.05 -4.60 2.78
N ASP A 213 22.39 -4.81 1.51
CA ASP A 213 22.28 -3.79 0.47
C ASP A 213 20.80 -3.49 0.15
N GLU A 214 19.97 -4.54 0.04
CA GLU A 214 18.53 -4.41 -0.18
C GLU A 214 17.84 -3.74 1.02
N ILE A 215 18.23 -4.10 2.24
CA ILE A 215 17.74 -3.45 3.47
C ILE A 215 18.10 -1.96 3.44
N ASN A 216 19.33 -1.60 3.09
CA ASN A 216 19.74 -0.19 3.05
C ASN A 216 19.08 0.60 1.93
N GLU A 217 18.86 -0.02 0.76
CA GLU A 217 18.07 0.58 -0.32
C GLU A 217 16.61 0.80 0.11
N ALA A 218 16.03 -0.14 0.86
CA ALA A 218 14.72 0.00 1.47
C ALA A 218 14.69 1.18 2.46
N LEU A 219 15.60 1.21 3.43
CA LEU A 219 15.71 2.25 4.46
C LEU A 219 15.97 3.65 3.89
N ALA A 220 16.79 3.77 2.84
CA ALA A 220 17.06 5.05 2.18
C ALA A 220 15.81 5.68 1.51
N GLY A 221 14.79 4.85 1.22
CA GLY A 221 13.53 5.30 0.65
C GLY A 221 12.43 5.60 1.66
N LEU A 222 12.68 5.44 2.97
CA LEU A 222 11.70 5.82 3.98
C LEU A 222 11.52 7.36 4.00
N PRO A 223 10.28 7.86 3.94
CA PRO A 223 10.04 9.28 4.16
C PRO A 223 10.44 9.66 5.60
N ALA A 224 10.79 10.92 5.82
CA ALA A 224 11.15 11.41 7.16
C ALA A 224 10.00 11.28 8.18
N ARG A 225 8.76 11.07 7.71
CA ARG A 225 7.56 10.70 8.49
C ARG A 225 6.58 9.94 7.59
N SER A 226 6.20 8.73 7.98
CA SER A 226 5.01 8.05 7.45
C SER A 226 3.84 8.39 8.36
N THR A 227 2.87 9.17 7.86
CA THR A 227 1.67 9.52 8.64
C THR A 227 0.43 9.14 7.87
N GLY A 228 -0.12 7.95 8.12
CA GLY A 228 -1.50 7.67 7.72
C GLY A 228 -1.87 6.21 7.59
N ARG A 229 -3.01 5.84 8.20
CA ARG A 229 -3.76 4.63 7.89
C ARG A 229 -4.14 4.67 6.40
N LEU A 230 -3.81 3.61 5.66
CA LEU A 230 -4.20 3.51 4.26
C LEU A 230 -5.74 3.47 4.12
N PRO A 231 -6.33 4.12 3.09
CA PRO A 231 -7.72 3.88 2.72
C PRO A 231 -7.98 2.38 2.54
N GLY A 232 -9.14 1.89 2.98
CA GLY A 232 -9.44 0.45 3.10
C GLY A 232 -8.99 -0.43 1.92
N PRO A 233 -9.31 -0.10 0.65
CA PRO A 233 -8.89 -0.93 -0.49
C PRO A 233 -7.37 -0.97 -0.73
N LEU A 234 -6.63 0.06 -0.30
CA LEU A 234 -5.18 0.08 -0.36
C LEU A 234 -4.56 -0.76 0.76
N ALA A 235 -5.14 -0.70 1.96
CA ALA A 235 -4.77 -1.59 3.05
C ALA A 235 -4.97 -3.07 2.67
N ASP A 236 -6.10 -3.42 2.06
CA ASP A 236 -6.35 -4.79 1.59
C ASP A 236 -5.33 -5.26 0.56
N LEU A 237 -4.99 -4.40 -0.41
CA LEU A 237 -4.05 -4.76 -1.48
C LEU A 237 -2.65 -5.01 -0.91
N VAL A 238 -2.22 -4.19 0.05
CA VAL A 238 -0.96 -4.39 0.77
C VAL A 238 -1.01 -5.64 1.65
N HIS A 239 -2.12 -5.91 2.33
CA HIS A 239 -2.26 -7.04 3.26
C HIS A 239 -2.30 -8.40 2.56
N VAL A 240 -2.90 -8.48 1.37
CA VAL A 240 -2.95 -9.74 0.59
C VAL A 240 -1.59 -10.07 -0.04
N MET A 241 -0.69 -9.09 -0.09
CA MET A 241 0.63 -9.18 -0.69
C MET A 241 1.60 -9.92 0.24
N ARG A 242 2.16 -11.04 -0.22
CA ARG A 242 3.01 -11.91 0.62
C ARG A 242 4.50 -11.75 0.40
N ASP A 243 4.89 -11.14 -0.71
CA ASP A 243 6.29 -10.83 -1.00
C ASP A 243 6.67 -9.52 -0.31
N SER A 244 7.46 -9.60 0.77
CA SER A 244 7.88 -8.43 1.55
C SER A 244 8.64 -7.39 0.72
N GLY A 245 9.39 -7.83 -0.30
CA GLY A 245 10.13 -6.93 -1.19
C GLY A 245 9.22 -6.10 -2.07
N GLU A 246 8.26 -6.74 -2.74
CA GLU A 246 7.26 -6.04 -3.54
C GLU A 246 6.30 -5.21 -2.68
N GLN A 247 5.99 -5.66 -1.47
CA GLN A 247 5.15 -4.90 -0.55
C GLN A 247 5.85 -3.62 -0.08
N ILE A 248 7.14 -3.66 0.26
CA ILE A 248 7.94 -2.47 0.55
C ILE A 248 7.97 -1.52 -0.66
N ARG A 249 8.15 -2.05 -1.88
CA ARG A 249 8.10 -1.24 -3.10
C ARG A 249 6.73 -0.57 -3.28
N LEU A 250 5.64 -1.30 -3.06
CA LEU A 250 4.29 -0.76 -3.13
C LEU A 250 4.05 0.30 -2.05
N ARG A 251 4.52 0.07 -0.82
CA ARG A 251 4.43 1.05 0.26
C ARG A 251 5.15 2.35 -0.10
N LYS A 252 6.38 2.27 -0.60
CA LYS A 252 7.13 3.43 -1.11
C LYS A 252 6.36 4.20 -2.19
N LEU A 253 5.69 3.48 -3.09
CA LEU A 253 4.83 4.10 -4.11
C LEU A 253 3.61 4.80 -3.50
N ILE A 254 2.97 4.19 -2.50
CA ILE A 254 1.83 4.79 -1.80
C ILE A 254 2.25 6.03 -1.01
N ASP A 255 3.41 5.99 -0.34
CA ASP A 255 3.94 7.14 0.39
C ASP A 255 4.27 8.29 -0.57
N ALA A 256 4.91 7.97 -1.70
CA ALA A 256 5.17 8.95 -2.77
C ALA A 256 3.89 9.53 -3.38
N ALA A 257 2.76 8.81 -3.30
CA ALA A 257 1.47 9.30 -3.74
C ALA A 257 0.90 10.40 -2.82
N ALA A 258 1.44 10.60 -1.61
CA ALA A 258 1.06 11.63 -0.63
C ALA A 258 -0.47 11.76 -0.45
N LEU A 259 -1.10 10.64 -0.09
CA LEU A 259 -2.57 10.53 0.03
C LEU A 259 -3.14 11.29 1.24
N ASP A 260 -2.31 11.77 2.14
CA ASP A 260 -2.67 12.62 3.27
C ASP A 260 -2.96 14.06 2.84
N GLU A 261 -2.31 14.56 1.77
CA GLU A 261 -2.51 15.91 1.25
C GLU A 261 -3.97 16.15 0.80
N PRO A 262 -4.64 17.25 1.20
CA PRO A 262 -6.01 17.55 0.77
C PRO A 262 -6.12 17.66 -0.75
N THR A 263 -7.11 17.00 -1.33
CA THR A 263 -7.40 17.12 -2.77
C THR A 263 -8.26 18.35 -3.01
N VAL A 264 -7.71 19.35 -3.69
CA VAL A 264 -8.41 20.56 -4.10
C VAL A 264 -8.47 20.61 -5.63
N ILE A 265 -9.66 20.86 -6.17
CA ILE A 265 -9.89 20.98 -7.61
C ILE A 265 -10.76 22.21 -7.87
N ASP A 266 -10.29 23.11 -8.73
CA ASP A 266 -11.07 24.28 -9.16
C ASP A 266 -12.04 23.93 -10.31
N ALA A 267 -13.05 24.77 -10.50
CA ALA A 267 -14.11 24.53 -11.46
C ALA A 267 -13.62 24.51 -12.92
N ASP A 268 -12.64 25.36 -13.28
CA ASP A 268 -12.13 25.42 -14.65
C ASP A 268 -11.31 24.17 -14.96
N THR A 269 -10.48 23.73 -14.03
CA THR A 269 -9.70 22.49 -14.15
C THR A 269 -10.61 21.26 -14.21
N ALA A 270 -11.59 21.15 -13.31
CA ALA A 270 -12.59 20.09 -13.37
C ALA A 270 -13.28 20.05 -14.74
N ALA A 271 -13.77 21.20 -15.23
CA ALA A 271 -14.44 21.32 -16.51
C ALA A 271 -13.57 20.92 -17.70
N ARG A 272 -12.28 21.28 -17.71
CA ARG A 272 -11.32 20.83 -18.73
C ARG A 272 -11.16 19.31 -18.71
N MET A 273 -10.91 18.73 -17.54
CA MET A 273 -10.68 17.29 -17.39
C MET A 273 -11.91 16.47 -17.82
N VAL A 274 -13.12 16.85 -17.37
CA VAL A 274 -14.35 16.11 -17.72
C VAL A 274 -14.94 16.51 -19.08
N ARG A 275 -14.24 17.34 -19.88
CA ARG A 275 -14.73 17.80 -21.20
C ARG A 275 -15.16 16.65 -22.11
N PRO A 276 -14.43 15.51 -22.22
CA PRO A 276 -14.89 14.41 -23.07
C PRO A 276 -16.19 13.78 -22.60
N TYR A 277 -16.41 13.67 -21.29
CA TYR A 277 -17.66 13.17 -20.72
C TYR A 277 -18.81 14.15 -20.95
N THR A 278 -18.63 15.44 -20.63
CA THR A 278 -19.67 16.46 -20.84
C THR A 278 -20.05 16.57 -22.32
N TRP A 279 -19.08 16.53 -23.24
CA TRP A 279 -19.32 16.49 -24.68
C TRP A 279 -20.19 15.29 -25.08
N LEU A 280 -19.86 14.08 -24.61
CA LEU A 280 -20.63 12.89 -24.97
C LEU A 280 -22.06 12.95 -24.41
N LEU A 281 -22.21 13.41 -23.16
CA LEU A 281 -23.52 13.54 -22.53
C LEU A 281 -24.40 14.57 -23.25
N ASP A 282 -23.84 15.73 -23.61
CA ASP A 282 -24.52 16.76 -24.40
C ASP A 282 -24.91 16.23 -25.80
N ARG A 283 -23.98 15.54 -26.46
CA ARG A 283 -24.20 14.93 -27.78
C ARG A 283 -25.30 13.88 -27.78
N VAL A 284 -25.46 13.14 -26.68
CA VAL A 284 -26.56 12.17 -26.50
C VAL A 284 -27.88 12.90 -26.27
N GLY A 285 -27.87 13.94 -25.44
CA GLY A 285 -29.05 14.77 -25.15
C GLY A 285 -30.25 13.98 -24.60
N ASP A 286 -31.41 14.64 -24.54
CA ASP A 286 -32.64 14.01 -24.04
C ASP A 286 -33.25 13.01 -25.03
N ASP A 287 -33.05 13.22 -26.34
CA ASP A 287 -33.59 12.36 -27.41
C ASP A 287 -32.84 11.02 -27.54
N GLY A 288 -31.61 10.97 -27.05
CA GLY A 288 -30.69 9.85 -27.17
C GLY A 288 -30.16 9.65 -28.59
N ILE A 289 -29.20 8.73 -28.73
CA ILE A 289 -28.63 8.33 -30.02
C ILE A 289 -29.14 6.94 -30.37
N THR A 290 -29.77 6.78 -31.54
CA THR A 290 -30.08 5.46 -32.09
C THR A 290 -28.79 4.75 -32.49
N LEU A 291 -28.54 3.60 -31.89
CA LEU A 291 -27.35 2.80 -32.17
C LEU A 291 -27.51 2.02 -33.47
N THR A 292 -26.39 1.63 -34.07
CA THR A 292 -26.36 0.67 -35.17
C THR A 292 -26.92 -0.68 -34.74
N GLY A 293 -27.25 -1.57 -35.68
CA GLY A 293 -27.73 -2.93 -35.38
C GLY A 293 -26.77 -3.76 -34.53
N ALA A 294 -25.47 -3.44 -34.54
CA ALA A 294 -24.45 -4.07 -33.69
C ALA A 294 -24.25 -3.37 -32.33
N GLY A 295 -25.07 -2.35 -32.02
CA GLY A 295 -25.04 -1.64 -30.73
C GLY A 295 -23.93 -0.58 -30.61
N TYR A 296 -23.31 -0.17 -31.71
CA TYR A 296 -22.29 0.88 -31.77
C TYR A 296 -22.86 2.25 -32.14
N LEU A 297 -22.14 3.32 -31.78
CA LEU A 297 -22.42 4.68 -32.25
C LEU A 297 -22.38 4.74 -33.80
N PRO A 298 -23.35 5.40 -34.44
CA PRO A 298 -23.29 5.68 -35.87
C PRO A 298 -22.04 6.50 -36.26
N PRO A 299 -21.50 6.33 -37.48
CA PRO A 299 -20.27 7.01 -37.93
C PRO A 299 -20.26 8.52 -37.72
N VAL A 300 -21.39 9.20 -37.92
CA VAL A 300 -21.51 10.66 -37.72
C VAL A 300 -21.18 11.11 -36.29
N HIS A 301 -21.46 10.29 -35.28
CA HIS A 301 -21.13 10.60 -33.90
C HIS A 301 -19.67 10.23 -33.57
N VAL A 302 -19.16 9.17 -34.19
CA VAL A 302 -17.75 8.75 -34.04
C VAL A 302 -16.83 9.81 -34.65
N GLU A 303 -17.10 10.24 -35.88
CA GLU A 303 -16.31 11.26 -36.59
C GLU A 303 -16.34 12.60 -35.84
N ALA A 304 -17.50 13.00 -35.30
CA ALA A 304 -17.61 14.19 -34.47
C ALA A 304 -16.78 14.09 -33.18
N ALA A 305 -16.82 12.95 -32.48
CA ALA A 305 -16.01 12.73 -31.28
C ALA A 305 -14.52 12.82 -31.59
N VAL A 306 -14.07 12.17 -32.68
CA VAL A 306 -12.66 12.20 -33.11
C VAL A 306 -12.20 13.61 -33.44
N ALA A 307 -13.02 14.38 -34.15
CA ALA A 307 -12.68 15.74 -34.57
C ALA A 307 -12.70 16.75 -33.40
N GLU A 308 -13.76 16.76 -32.59
CA GLU A 308 -14.01 17.79 -31.58
C GLU A 308 -13.26 17.55 -30.26
N LEU A 309 -12.94 16.28 -29.96
CA LEU A 309 -12.14 15.88 -28.79
C LEU A 309 -10.68 15.58 -29.14
N GLY A 310 -10.30 15.74 -30.41
CA GLY A 310 -8.91 15.58 -30.85
C GLY A 310 -8.37 14.16 -30.67
N MET A 311 -9.21 13.13 -30.81
CA MET A 311 -8.82 11.73 -30.53
C MET A 311 -8.07 11.05 -31.68
N ALA A 312 -7.85 11.75 -32.80
CA ALA A 312 -7.14 11.20 -33.95
C ALA A 312 -5.70 10.76 -33.61
N LYS A 313 -5.06 11.44 -32.64
CA LYS A 313 -3.72 11.11 -32.13
C LYS A 313 -3.67 9.79 -31.35
N ASP A 314 -4.81 9.31 -30.85
CA ASP A 314 -4.90 8.15 -29.95
C ASP A 314 -5.34 6.87 -30.67
N GLY A 315 -5.55 6.91 -31.98
CA GLY A 315 -6.17 5.82 -32.73
C GLY A 315 -5.42 5.44 -34.00
N ILE A 316 -5.62 4.20 -34.45
CA ILE A 316 -4.98 3.65 -35.66
C ILE A 316 -6.00 3.63 -36.81
N GLY A 317 -5.64 4.24 -37.93
CA GLY A 317 -6.43 4.20 -39.17
C GLY A 317 -7.53 5.28 -39.26
N LYS A 318 -8.62 4.98 -39.98
CA LYS A 318 -9.66 5.97 -40.36
C LYS A 318 -10.65 6.36 -39.25
N LEU A 319 -10.65 5.68 -38.10
CA LEU A 319 -11.48 5.97 -36.90
C LEU A 319 -12.95 6.38 -37.17
N ASN A 320 -13.61 5.76 -38.15
CA ASN A 320 -14.99 6.11 -38.57
C ASN A 320 -16.05 5.08 -38.14
N ARG A 321 -15.63 3.98 -37.51
CA ARG A 321 -16.49 2.96 -36.90
C ARG A 321 -16.07 2.80 -35.46
N GLU A 322 -17.03 2.82 -34.53
CA GLU A 322 -16.71 2.84 -33.10
C GLU A 322 -15.85 1.63 -32.67
N ASN A 323 -16.12 0.45 -33.21
CA ASN A 323 -15.35 -0.77 -32.93
C ASN A 323 -13.91 -0.74 -33.48
N HIS A 324 -13.57 0.24 -34.33
CA HIS A 324 -12.21 0.51 -34.80
C HIS A 324 -11.65 1.83 -34.21
N ALA A 325 -12.48 2.57 -33.46
CA ALA A 325 -12.14 3.84 -32.83
C ALA A 325 -12.12 3.65 -31.30
N MET A 326 -11.14 2.89 -30.81
CA MET A 326 -10.99 2.54 -29.40
C MET A 326 -11.14 3.73 -28.43
N PRO A 327 -10.59 4.92 -28.70
CA PRO A 327 -10.76 6.07 -27.80
C PRO A 327 -12.23 6.52 -27.64
N VAL A 328 -13.03 6.43 -28.70
CA VAL A 328 -14.47 6.75 -28.67
C VAL A 328 -15.24 5.63 -27.97
N LEU A 329 -14.91 4.38 -28.28
CA LEU A 329 -15.51 3.21 -27.67
C LEU A 329 -15.34 3.22 -26.14
N SER A 330 -14.10 3.41 -25.67
CA SER A 330 -13.78 3.47 -24.25
C SER A 330 -14.44 4.65 -23.54
N LEU A 331 -14.57 5.81 -24.20
CA LEU A 331 -15.33 6.94 -23.63
C LEU A 331 -16.80 6.57 -23.42
N ARG A 332 -17.46 5.95 -24.41
CA ARG A 332 -18.86 5.52 -24.28
C ARG A 332 -19.01 4.45 -23.18
N GLU A 333 -18.14 3.45 -23.17
CA GLU A 333 -18.26 2.31 -22.27
C GLU A 333 -17.95 2.69 -20.83
N SER A 334 -16.93 3.51 -20.59
CA SER A 334 -16.68 4.07 -19.25
C SER A 334 -17.86 4.94 -18.79
N ALA A 335 -18.43 5.80 -19.65
CA ALA A 335 -19.62 6.60 -19.29
C ALA A 335 -20.83 5.73 -18.91
N GLN A 336 -20.97 4.55 -19.51
CA GLN A 336 -21.98 3.56 -19.11
C GLN A 336 -21.65 2.89 -17.78
N LYS A 337 -20.39 2.44 -17.57
CA LYS A 337 -19.93 1.84 -16.30
C LYS A 337 -20.05 2.81 -15.13
N LEU A 338 -19.80 4.10 -15.37
CA LEU A 338 -20.02 5.20 -14.42
C LEU A 338 -21.50 5.50 -14.16
N GLY A 339 -22.43 4.88 -14.90
CA GLY A 339 -23.87 5.08 -14.77
C GLY A 339 -24.36 6.43 -15.29
N LEU A 340 -23.60 7.10 -16.15
CA LEU A 340 -23.99 8.36 -16.80
C LEU A 340 -24.89 8.10 -18.03
N LEU A 341 -24.63 6.98 -18.72
CA LEU A 341 -25.36 6.52 -19.90
C LEU A 341 -25.93 5.12 -19.71
N ARG A 342 -26.98 4.79 -20.46
CA ARG A 342 -27.53 3.43 -20.57
C ARG A 342 -27.95 3.11 -21.99
N LYS A 343 -27.91 1.82 -22.36
CA LYS A 343 -28.53 1.31 -23.58
C LYS A 343 -29.94 0.82 -23.28
N HIS A 344 -30.93 1.30 -24.01
CA HIS A 344 -32.32 0.86 -23.87
C HIS A 344 -33.04 0.97 -25.22
N GLY A 345 -33.72 -0.11 -25.65
CA GLY A 345 -34.49 -0.12 -26.90
C GLY A 345 -33.68 0.23 -28.15
N GLY A 346 -32.41 -0.17 -28.22
CA GLY A 346 -31.52 0.17 -29.35
C GLY A 346 -31.01 1.61 -29.34
N LYS A 347 -31.31 2.40 -28.30
CA LYS A 347 -30.80 3.76 -28.12
C LYS A 347 -29.80 3.85 -26.97
N LEU A 348 -28.81 4.74 -27.10
CA LEU A 348 -27.98 5.24 -26.02
C LEU A 348 -28.66 6.47 -25.42
N GLN A 349 -28.88 6.48 -24.11
CA GLN A 349 -29.64 7.52 -23.42
C GLN A 349 -28.97 7.98 -22.14
N LEU A 350 -29.21 9.24 -21.75
CA LEU A 350 -28.82 9.78 -20.45
C LEU A 350 -29.59 9.09 -19.30
N THR A 351 -28.86 8.73 -18.25
CA THR A 351 -29.49 8.37 -16.97
C THR A 351 -29.94 9.65 -16.24
N ALA A 352 -30.76 9.51 -15.18
CA ALA A 352 -31.11 10.66 -14.34
C ALA A 352 -29.85 11.32 -13.73
N ARG A 353 -28.86 10.50 -13.39
CA ARG A 353 -27.56 10.94 -12.89
C ARG A 353 -26.75 11.67 -13.97
N GLY A 354 -26.66 11.12 -15.18
CA GLY A 354 -25.98 11.76 -16.31
C GLY A 354 -26.53 13.16 -16.61
N ARG A 355 -27.86 13.32 -16.61
CA ARG A 355 -28.50 14.65 -16.77
C ARG A 355 -28.10 15.63 -15.68
N ARG A 356 -28.12 15.19 -14.42
CA ARG A 356 -27.81 16.07 -13.28
C ARG A 356 -26.35 16.53 -13.31
N LEU A 357 -25.42 15.62 -13.59
CA LEU A 357 -23.99 15.90 -13.58
C LEU A 357 -23.50 16.69 -14.80
N LEU A 358 -24.26 16.70 -15.90
CA LEU A 358 -23.92 17.49 -17.09
C LEU A 358 -23.79 19.00 -16.78
N ALA A 359 -24.60 19.51 -15.84
CA ALA A 359 -24.61 20.93 -15.47
C ALA A 359 -23.59 21.30 -14.38
N ASP A 360 -22.87 20.33 -13.83
CA ASP A 360 -21.94 20.53 -12.71
C ASP A 360 -20.64 19.73 -12.95
N PRO A 361 -19.64 20.35 -13.60
CA PRO A 361 -18.39 19.69 -13.93
C PRO A 361 -17.57 19.24 -12.72
N VAL A 362 -17.67 19.95 -11.59
CA VAL A 362 -16.97 19.56 -10.35
C VAL A 362 -17.62 18.31 -9.75
N ALA A 363 -18.95 18.27 -9.67
CA ALA A 363 -19.65 17.07 -9.24
C ALA A 363 -19.43 15.89 -10.19
N LEU A 364 -19.35 16.14 -11.50
CA LEU A 364 -19.02 15.10 -12.48
C LEU A 364 -17.59 14.57 -12.26
N TRP A 365 -16.63 15.45 -12.00
CA TRP A 365 -15.24 15.07 -11.73
C TRP A 365 -15.13 14.14 -10.52
N TRP A 366 -15.74 14.53 -9.39
CA TRP A 366 -15.78 13.69 -8.19
C TRP A 366 -16.51 12.36 -8.43
N HIS A 367 -17.64 12.39 -9.16
CA HIS A 367 -18.37 11.18 -9.50
C HIS A 367 -17.53 10.18 -10.31
N VAL A 368 -16.66 10.67 -11.20
CA VAL A 368 -15.72 9.84 -11.97
C VAL A 368 -14.60 9.32 -11.06
N ALA A 369 -14.03 10.16 -10.19
CA ALA A 369 -12.98 9.77 -9.24
C ALA A 369 -13.45 8.65 -8.29
N GLU A 370 -14.61 8.82 -7.64
CA GLU A 370 -15.21 7.85 -6.70
C GLU A 370 -15.47 6.46 -7.30
N ARG A 371 -15.56 6.37 -8.63
CA ARG A 371 -15.87 5.13 -9.35
C ARG A 371 -14.72 4.60 -10.18
N THR A 372 -13.55 5.21 -10.04
CA THR A 372 -12.32 4.76 -10.68
C THR A 372 -11.43 4.13 -9.61
N PRO A 373 -10.91 2.90 -9.80
CA PRO A 373 -11.00 2.08 -11.00
C PRO A 373 -12.39 1.45 -11.22
N LEU A 374 -12.70 1.16 -12.49
CA LEU A 374 -13.97 0.58 -12.92
C LEU A 374 -13.95 -0.94 -12.72
N GLY A 375 -14.91 -1.52 -12.00
CA GLY A 375 -15.03 -2.97 -11.84
C GLY A 375 -15.44 -3.40 -10.43
N SER A 376 -15.45 -4.71 -10.18
CA SER A 376 -15.59 -5.27 -8.82
C SER A 376 -14.26 -5.19 -8.07
N ARG A 377 -14.29 -4.90 -6.77
CA ARG A 377 -13.08 -4.74 -5.93
C ARG A 377 -12.10 -5.92 -6.01
N GLU A 378 -12.62 -7.13 -6.05
CA GLU A 378 -11.84 -8.39 -6.11
C GLU A 378 -11.41 -8.79 -7.53
N GLY A 379 -11.79 -8.00 -8.54
CA GLY A 379 -11.42 -8.28 -9.93
C GLY A 379 -10.01 -7.79 -10.23
N ILE A 380 -9.28 -8.54 -11.06
CA ILE A 380 -7.93 -8.20 -11.52
C ILE A 380 -7.89 -6.80 -12.17
N GLU A 381 -8.97 -6.40 -12.86
CA GLU A 381 -9.05 -5.09 -13.52
C GLU A 381 -9.08 -3.94 -12.51
N SER A 382 -9.82 -4.09 -11.41
CA SER A 382 -9.88 -3.08 -10.36
C SER A 382 -8.55 -2.98 -9.62
N GLN A 383 -7.95 -4.12 -9.24
CA GLN A 383 -6.66 -4.13 -8.54
C GLN A 383 -5.53 -3.58 -9.42
N ALA A 384 -5.49 -3.95 -10.70
CA ALA A 384 -4.57 -3.36 -11.68
C ALA A 384 -4.80 -1.84 -11.81
N GLY A 385 -6.07 -1.42 -11.82
CA GLY A 385 -6.46 -0.01 -11.83
C GLY A 385 -6.04 0.75 -10.57
N VAL A 386 -6.12 0.15 -9.38
CA VAL A 386 -5.62 0.75 -8.13
C VAL A 386 -4.11 0.96 -8.24
N VAL A 387 -3.35 -0.06 -8.65
CA VAL A 387 -1.89 0.04 -8.78
C VAL A 387 -1.51 1.12 -9.80
N LEU A 388 -2.24 1.21 -10.92
CA LEU A 388 -2.06 2.29 -11.88
C LEU A 388 -2.33 3.68 -11.27
N LEU A 389 -3.39 3.84 -10.47
CA LEU A 389 -3.68 5.11 -9.80
C LEU A 389 -2.58 5.49 -8.79
N ILE A 390 -2.03 4.52 -8.04
CA ILE A 390 -0.89 4.76 -7.15
C ILE A 390 0.30 5.26 -7.96
N ALA A 391 0.64 4.58 -9.05
CA ALA A 391 1.74 4.98 -9.93
C ALA A 391 1.56 6.41 -10.51
N VAL A 392 0.34 6.75 -10.95
CA VAL A 392 0.01 8.10 -11.42
C VAL A 392 0.19 9.13 -10.31
N ALA A 393 -0.35 8.88 -9.12
CA ALA A 393 -0.27 9.80 -7.98
C ALA A 393 1.18 9.98 -7.48
N ALA A 394 2.00 8.94 -7.56
CA ALA A 394 3.42 8.95 -7.22
C ALA A 394 4.33 9.51 -8.33
N GLY A 395 3.80 9.74 -9.54
CA GLY A 395 4.61 10.12 -10.70
C GLY A 395 5.50 8.98 -11.25
N ALA A 396 5.26 7.74 -10.83
CA ALA A 396 6.06 6.56 -11.16
C ALA A 396 5.54 5.83 -12.41
N MET A 397 5.48 6.54 -13.54
CA MET A 397 4.92 5.98 -14.79
C MET A 397 5.94 5.19 -15.63
N GLU A 398 7.23 5.31 -15.32
CA GLU A 398 8.27 4.51 -15.97
C GLU A 398 8.09 3.02 -15.62
N HIS A 399 8.05 2.16 -16.64
CA HIS A 399 7.81 0.72 -16.48
C HIS A 399 6.53 0.38 -15.69
N VAL A 400 5.48 1.20 -15.78
CA VAL A 400 4.24 1.02 -15.00
C VAL A 400 3.59 -0.35 -15.19
N ASP A 401 3.63 -0.93 -16.40
CA ASP A 401 3.06 -2.25 -16.64
C ASP A 401 3.84 -3.35 -15.89
N ALA A 402 5.17 -3.21 -15.76
CA ALA A 402 5.97 -4.11 -14.92
C ALA A 402 5.64 -3.95 -13.43
N ILE A 403 5.41 -2.71 -12.95
CA ILE A 403 4.96 -2.46 -11.57
C ILE A 403 3.62 -3.17 -11.31
N ILE A 404 2.66 -3.03 -12.23
CA ILE A 404 1.36 -3.68 -12.15
C ILE A 404 1.52 -5.21 -12.17
N THR A 405 2.30 -5.76 -13.11
CA THR A 405 2.55 -7.21 -13.19
C THR A 405 3.12 -7.76 -11.89
N ARG A 406 4.21 -7.18 -11.37
CA ARG A 406 4.83 -7.67 -10.13
C ARG A 406 3.87 -7.59 -8.95
N THR A 407 3.13 -6.48 -8.83
CA THR A 407 2.17 -6.30 -7.74
C THR A 407 1.03 -7.32 -7.82
N LEU A 408 0.45 -7.52 -9.00
CA LEU A 408 -0.61 -8.51 -9.22
C LEU A 408 -0.12 -9.94 -8.96
N THR A 409 1.10 -10.27 -9.36
CA THR A 409 1.72 -11.57 -9.05
C THR A 409 1.96 -11.73 -7.55
N ALA A 410 2.42 -10.69 -6.86
CA ALA A 410 2.68 -10.72 -5.42
C ALA A 410 1.40 -10.87 -4.56
N ILE A 411 0.24 -10.40 -5.04
CA ILE A 411 -1.07 -10.66 -4.42
C ILE A 411 -1.70 -11.99 -4.87
N GLY A 412 -1.02 -12.77 -5.72
CA GLY A 412 -1.40 -14.14 -6.08
C GLY A 412 -2.14 -14.33 -7.40
N TRP A 413 -2.21 -13.32 -8.28
CA TRP A 413 -2.75 -13.53 -9.62
C TRP A 413 -1.78 -14.30 -10.51
N VAL A 414 -2.33 -15.30 -11.19
CA VAL A 414 -1.68 -16.09 -12.23
C VAL A 414 -2.62 -16.20 -13.42
N ARG A 415 -2.08 -16.57 -14.58
CA ARG A 415 -2.90 -16.85 -15.76
C ARG A 415 -3.70 -18.15 -15.54
N GLY A 416 -4.77 -18.33 -16.31
CA GLY A 416 -5.63 -19.52 -16.20
C GLY A 416 -4.95 -20.85 -16.54
N ASP A 417 -3.78 -20.82 -17.20
CA ASP A 417 -2.91 -21.97 -17.46
C ASP A 417 -1.90 -22.23 -16.33
N GLY A 418 -1.90 -21.41 -15.27
CA GLY A 418 -0.97 -21.49 -14.14
C GLY A 418 0.36 -20.76 -14.37
N GLU A 419 0.58 -20.19 -15.55
CA GLU A 419 1.80 -19.43 -15.86
C GLU A 419 1.78 -18.03 -15.20
N PRO A 420 2.95 -17.42 -14.96
CA PRO A 420 3.04 -16.05 -14.45
C PRO A 420 2.37 -15.03 -15.38
N LEU A 421 1.85 -13.96 -14.79
CA LEU A 421 1.34 -12.82 -15.56
C LEU A 421 2.46 -12.15 -16.38
N THR A 422 2.12 -11.67 -17.57
CA THR A 422 3.00 -10.84 -18.38
C THR A 422 2.67 -9.35 -18.22
N GLU A 423 3.57 -8.45 -18.66
CA GLU A 423 3.27 -7.01 -18.78
C GLU A 423 2.08 -6.73 -19.70
N PHE A 424 1.88 -7.58 -20.72
CA PHE A 424 0.73 -7.47 -21.59
C PHE A 424 -0.58 -7.81 -20.87
N ASP A 425 -0.58 -8.82 -20.00
CA ASP A 425 -1.76 -9.17 -19.19
C ASP A 425 -2.10 -8.04 -18.21
N ALA A 426 -1.09 -7.46 -17.56
CA ALA A 426 -1.24 -6.30 -16.68
C ALA A 426 -1.77 -5.06 -17.40
N ALA A 427 -1.23 -4.74 -18.58
CA ALA A 427 -1.69 -3.62 -19.40
C ALA A 427 -3.16 -3.80 -19.82
N ASN A 428 -3.58 -5.03 -20.14
CA ASN A 428 -4.98 -5.33 -20.45
C ASN A 428 -5.88 -5.23 -19.22
N ALA A 429 -5.44 -5.72 -18.06
CA ALA A 429 -6.21 -5.62 -16.81
C ALA A 429 -6.43 -4.15 -16.42
N ALA A 430 -5.40 -3.30 -16.54
CA ALA A 430 -5.50 -1.87 -16.22
C ALA A 430 -6.18 -1.03 -17.31
N TRP A 431 -6.56 -1.62 -18.45
CA TRP A 431 -6.97 -0.91 -19.66
C TRP A 431 -8.11 0.09 -19.44
N ASP A 432 -9.19 -0.34 -18.77
CA ASP A 432 -10.35 0.51 -18.53
C ASP A 432 -10.00 1.76 -17.72
N THR A 433 -9.20 1.59 -16.66
CA THR A 433 -8.73 2.68 -15.81
C THR A 433 -7.79 3.60 -16.57
N ARG A 434 -6.83 3.04 -17.32
CA ARG A 434 -5.92 3.81 -18.19
C ARG A 434 -6.69 4.61 -19.24
N ALA A 435 -7.75 4.04 -19.81
CA ALA A 435 -8.59 4.71 -20.78
C ALA A 435 -9.32 5.92 -20.17
N VAL A 436 -9.88 5.79 -18.95
CA VAL A 436 -10.48 6.92 -18.21
C VAL A 436 -9.43 8.01 -17.99
N LEU A 437 -8.26 7.66 -17.45
CA LEU A 437 -7.19 8.62 -17.19
C LEU A 437 -6.76 9.37 -18.46
N ARG A 438 -6.60 8.68 -19.60
CA ARG A 438 -6.32 9.30 -20.90
C ARG A 438 -7.47 10.17 -21.43
N ARG A 439 -8.72 9.92 -21.03
CA ARG A 439 -9.84 10.81 -21.40
C ARG A 439 -9.92 12.04 -20.51
N LEU A 440 -9.38 11.97 -19.30
CA LEU A 440 -9.31 13.12 -18.40
C LEU A 440 -8.07 14.01 -18.62
N ASP A 441 -7.22 13.67 -19.59
CA ASP A 441 -5.88 14.27 -19.78
C ASP A 441 -5.00 14.14 -18.52
N ALA A 442 -5.26 13.10 -17.72
CA ALA A 442 -4.47 12.73 -16.54
C ALA A 442 -3.13 12.08 -16.91
N LEU A 443 -3.04 11.56 -18.13
CA LEU A 443 -1.87 10.93 -18.73
C LEU A 443 -1.54 11.61 -20.06
N THR A 444 -0.25 11.81 -20.30
CA THR A 444 0.31 12.36 -21.55
C THR A 444 1.35 11.41 -22.12
N GLY A 445 1.78 11.64 -23.36
CA GLY A 445 2.71 10.76 -24.07
C GLY A 445 2.00 9.67 -24.86
N ASP A 446 2.79 8.78 -25.47
CA ASP A 446 2.29 7.58 -26.15
C ASP A 446 2.37 6.35 -25.22
N SER A 447 2.07 5.16 -25.73
CA SER A 447 2.13 3.93 -24.94
C SER A 447 3.54 3.55 -24.46
N SER A 448 4.60 4.19 -24.95
CA SER A 448 6.00 3.90 -24.60
C SER A 448 6.67 4.96 -23.74
N ASP A 449 6.12 6.18 -23.64
CA ASP A 449 6.61 7.28 -22.79
C ASP A 449 5.42 7.97 -22.10
N GLU A 450 4.58 7.18 -21.44
CA GLU A 450 3.40 7.68 -20.73
C GLU A 450 3.81 8.40 -19.43
N ARG A 451 3.25 9.58 -19.16
CA ARG A 451 3.57 10.41 -17.98
C ARG A 451 2.32 10.96 -17.33
N SER A 452 2.32 11.07 -16.00
CA SER A 452 1.24 11.72 -15.27
C SER A 452 1.30 13.25 -15.42
N THR A 453 0.14 13.89 -15.51
CA THR A 453 0.00 15.34 -15.44
C THR A 453 -0.25 15.78 -13.99
N PRO A 454 0.01 17.06 -13.62
CA PRO A 454 -0.34 17.56 -12.28
C PRO A 454 -1.83 17.39 -11.94
N ASP A 455 -2.70 17.63 -12.93
CA ASP A 455 -4.14 17.42 -12.82
C ASP A 455 -4.46 15.92 -12.67
N GLY A 456 -3.71 15.05 -13.35
CA GLY A 456 -3.80 13.60 -13.23
C GLY A 456 -3.39 13.05 -11.87
N VAL A 457 -2.31 13.57 -11.28
CA VAL A 457 -1.89 13.26 -9.90
C VAL A 457 -3.02 13.62 -8.93
N THR A 458 -3.60 14.81 -9.08
CA THR A 458 -4.72 15.28 -8.25
C THR A 458 -5.93 14.35 -8.38
N PHE A 459 -6.30 13.95 -9.59
CA PHE A 459 -7.38 13.00 -9.84
C PHE A 459 -7.10 11.63 -9.24
N ALA A 460 -5.88 11.11 -9.38
CA ALA A 460 -5.52 9.80 -8.85
C ALA A 460 -5.58 9.77 -7.31
N ARG A 461 -5.11 10.82 -6.64
CA ARG A 461 -5.26 10.97 -5.17
C ARG A 461 -6.73 10.99 -4.75
N ALA A 462 -7.58 11.74 -5.45
CA ALA A 462 -9.02 11.77 -5.18
C ALA A 462 -9.66 10.38 -5.33
N ALA A 463 -9.35 9.67 -6.42
CA ALA A 463 -9.86 8.33 -6.66
C ALA A 463 -9.43 7.38 -5.53
N LEU A 464 -8.13 7.32 -5.19
CA LEU A 464 -7.60 6.44 -4.14
C LEU A 464 -8.19 6.70 -2.75
N ARG A 465 -8.55 7.95 -2.43
CA ARG A 465 -9.14 8.32 -1.13
C ARG A 465 -10.62 8.05 -1.04
N THR A 466 -11.33 8.05 -2.16
CA THR A 466 -12.80 7.95 -2.22
C THR A 466 -13.31 6.64 -2.76
N TRP A 467 -12.42 5.78 -3.27
CA TRP A 467 -12.79 4.46 -3.77
C TRP A 467 -13.23 3.55 -2.61
N PRO A 468 -14.43 2.95 -2.68
CA PRO A 468 -15.10 2.29 -1.55
C PRO A 468 -14.52 0.92 -1.13
#